data_AF-A0A977PXS7-F1
#
_entry.id   AF-A0A977PXS7-F1
#
_cell.length_a   1.000
_cell.length_b   1.000
_cell.length_c   1.000
_cell.angle_alpha   90.00
_cell.angle_beta   90.00
_cell.angle_gamma   90.00
#
_symmetry.space_group_name_H-M   'P 1'
#
loop_
_entity.id
_entity.type
_entity.pdbx_description
1 polymer ?
#
loop_
_entity_poly.entity_id
_entity_poly.type
_entity_poly.pdbx_seq_one_letter_code
_entity_poly.pdbx_strand_id
1 'polypeptide(L)'
;MSTPTNPNVPSVLSSVQLAQQGAISSNGNTYFPRRAGIAGQTENGGSFQMTVANEATSLPGYQNKTLADFYTSQGAILCDTYLASNLVGGTPGGRPEDLEVHPLTQEVFISYTDNRPSGDGYPDSRIFVVAKYNANLNTTQHFGGLYKITEDSSDGSGTTFHWQIFKQGGEDNTTGGGGINAPNGTGFAMSDNLAFDPQGNLVGVIDMSTDKHNGFSTGANPTQTTIDHTVVGNAENLLGCFGNNWMYVIPASGTDAGKVIPLAYGPVRCEMTGPTFVGNTLLLSVQHPSEDSPIGNTTLLNRQIQILALDGTTFNQNRTVPRGSNWPSNLIGDPSGPPRSAVIGIQRQGGGAFF
;
A
#
# COMPACT_ATOMS: atom_id res chain seq x y z
N MET A 1 18.84 12.82 22.97
CA MET A 1 17.79 13.85 22.90
C MET A 1 18.26 15.18 22.27
N SER A 2 19.54 15.33 21.88
CA SER A 2 20.06 16.51 21.18
C SER A 2 19.79 16.53 19.67
N THR A 3 19.09 15.53 19.12
CA THR A 3 18.75 15.44 17.71
C THR A 3 17.99 16.69 17.28
N PRO A 4 18.50 17.44 16.27
CA PRO A 4 17.83 18.64 15.79
C PRO A 4 16.45 18.37 15.21
N THR A 5 15.54 19.32 15.32
CA THR A 5 14.23 19.28 14.67
C THR A 5 14.21 20.23 13.48
N ASN A 6 13.85 19.69 12.32
CA ASN A 6 13.61 20.44 11.10
C ASN A 6 12.58 19.67 10.26
N PRO A 7 11.30 19.71 10.69
CA PRO A 7 10.26 18.89 10.08
C PRO A 7 10.03 19.25 8.61
N ASN A 8 9.53 18.27 7.84
CA ASN A 8 9.11 18.49 6.46
C ASN A 8 7.94 19.50 6.41
N VAL A 9 7.94 20.34 5.37
CA VAL A 9 6.96 21.41 5.17
C VAL A 9 5.76 20.88 4.39
N PRO A 10 4.50 21.01 4.88
CA PRO A 10 3.30 20.57 4.17
C PRO A 10 3.25 20.99 2.70
N SER A 11 3.50 22.28 2.40
CA SER A 11 3.47 22.79 1.01
C SER A 11 4.51 22.14 0.10
N VAL A 12 5.66 21.74 0.66
CA VAL A 12 6.71 21.03 -0.06
C VAL A 12 6.31 19.57 -0.28
N LEU A 13 5.78 18.90 0.75
CA LEU A 13 5.29 17.51 0.66
C LEU A 13 4.19 17.37 -0.40
N SER A 14 3.27 18.33 -0.50
CA SER A 14 2.15 18.31 -1.44
C SER A 14 2.41 18.99 -2.79
N SER A 15 3.65 19.41 -3.05
CA SER A 15 3.98 20.28 -4.19
C SER A 15 3.66 19.66 -5.55
N VAL A 16 3.88 18.36 -5.74
CA VAL A 16 3.59 17.68 -7.00
C VAL A 16 2.09 17.60 -7.24
N GLN A 17 1.30 17.19 -6.24
CA GLN A 17 -0.15 17.17 -6.40
C GLN A 17 -0.71 18.55 -6.71
N LEU A 18 -0.25 19.58 -6.00
CA LEU A 18 -0.66 20.96 -6.26
C LEU A 18 -0.34 21.38 -7.69
N ALA A 19 0.86 21.07 -8.18
CA ALA A 19 1.27 21.41 -9.54
C ALA A 19 0.43 20.69 -10.61
N GLN A 20 0.06 19.43 -10.36
CA GLN A 20 -0.70 18.61 -11.31
C GLN A 20 -2.21 18.88 -11.30
N GLN A 21 -2.80 19.21 -10.14
CA GLN A 21 -4.26 19.29 -9.95
C GLN A 21 -4.76 20.67 -9.52
N GLY A 22 -3.88 21.60 -9.15
CA GLY A 22 -4.27 22.90 -8.57
C GLY A 22 -4.92 22.80 -7.19
N ALA A 23 -4.95 21.61 -6.59
CA ALA A 23 -5.54 21.33 -5.29
C ALA A 23 -4.73 20.25 -4.56
N ILE A 24 -4.89 20.19 -3.23
CA ILE A 24 -4.17 19.28 -2.35
C ILE A 24 -5.19 18.47 -1.54
N SER A 25 -5.05 17.16 -1.51
CA SER A 25 -5.84 16.28 -0.66
C SER A 25 -5.38 16.37 0.80
N SER A 26 -6.32 16.21 1.75
CA SER A 26 -6.03 16.24 3.20
C SER A 26 -5.23 17.45 3.69
N ASN A 27 -5.24 18.57 2.94
CA ASN A 27 -4.51 19.82 3.25
C ASN A 27 -2.98 19.66 3.37
N GLY A 28 -2.40 18.60 2.80
CA GLY A 28 -0.96 18.30 2.93
C GLY A 28 -0.56 17.96 4.38
N ASN A 29 -1.49 17.41 5.17
CA ASN A 29 -1.33 17.27 6.62
C ASN A 29 -0.12 16.42 7.04
N THR A 30 0.55 16.90 8.08
CA THR A 30 1.46 16.12 8.94
C THR A 30 1.14 16.45 10.40
N TYR A 31 1.64 15.64 11.34
CA TYR A 31 1.31 15.78 12.76
C TYR A 31 2.56 15.96 13.60
N PHE A 32 2.55 16.97 14.46
CA PHE A 32 3.61 17.28 15.42
C PHE A 32 3.09 17.13 16.85
N PRO A 33 3.96 16.94 17.85
CA PRO A 33 3.52 16.83 19.24
C PRO A 33 3.00 18.17 19.75
N ARG A 34 1.82 18.16 20.39
CA ARG A 34 1.27 19.35 21.05
C ARG A 34 2.05 19.65 22.33
N ARG A 35 2.61 20.86 22.44
CA ARG A 35 3.38 21.31 23.60
C ARG A 35 3.04 22.74 23.97
N ALA A 36 2.74 22.97 25.26
CA ALA A 36 2.43 24.30 25.78
C ALA A 36 3.58 25.27 25.50
N GLY A 37 3.25 26.44 24.92
CA GLY A 37 4.22 27.46 24.52
C GLY A 37 4.86 27.26 23.14
N ILE A 38 4.59 26.15 22.46
CA ILE A 38 5.01 25.94 21.06
C ILE A 38 3.84 26.22 20.13
N ALA A 39 4.06 27.03 19.09
CA ALA A 39 3.06 27.32 18.05
C ALA A 39 1.68 27.72 18.59
N GLY A 40 1.67 28.53 19.66
CA GLY A 40 0.43 29.02 20.30
C GLY A 40 -0.36 27.97 21.09
N GLN A 41 0.14 26.76 21.25
CA GLN A 41 -0.51 25.72 22.04
C GLN A 41 -0.44 26.05 23.55
N THR A 42 -1.50 25.72 24.28
CA THR A 42 -1.65 26.05 25.72
C THR A 42 -1.49 24.83 26.63
N GLU A 43 -1.48 23.62 26.07
CA GLU A 43 -1.44 22.36 26.82
C GLU A 43 -0.41 21.39 26.23
N ASN A 44 -0.04 20.39 27.02
CA ASN A 44 0.84 19.29 26.60
C ASN A 44 0.00 18.03 26.32
N GLY A 45 0.38 17.28 25.29
CA GLY A 45 -0.18 15.96 25.00
C GLY A 45 -1.07 15.92 23.77
N GLY A 46 -1.08 14.76 23.10
CA GLY A 46 -1.72 14.60 21.79
C GLY A 46 -0.93 15.24 20.65
N SER A 47 -1.58 15.35 19.49
CA SER A 47 -1.00 15.87 18.27
C SER A 47 -1.53 17.27 17.91
N PHE A 48 -0.73 17.99 17.13
CA PHE A 48 -1.06 19.22 16.46
C PHE A 48 -0.96 18.98 14.95
N GLN A 49 -2.05 19.21 14.24
CA GLN A 49 -2.08 19.05 12.79
C GLN A 49 -1.42 20.25 12.10
N MET A 50 -0.31 20.00 11.42
CA MET A 50 0.37 20.96 10.56
C MET A 50 -0.15 20.79 9.13
N THR A 51 -0.50 21.89 8.48
CA THR A 51 -1.09 21.93 7.13
C THR A 51 -0.54 23.12 6.36
N VAL A 52 -0.78 23.16 5.05
CA VAL A 52 -0.41 24.33 4.22
C VAL A 52 -1.04 25.64 4.73
N ALA A 53 -2.20 25.57 5.39
CA ALA A 53 -2.89 26.76 5.88
C ALA A 53 -2.26 27.39 7.14
N ASN A 54 -1.53 26.61 7.94
CA ASN A 54 -0.97 27.08 9.22
C ASN A 54 0.55 26.96 9.32
N GLU A 55 1.23 26.39 8.31
CA GLU A 55 2.69 26.20 8.33
C GLU A 55 3.45 27.51 8.53
N ALA A 56 3.05 28.60 7.88
CA ALA A 56 3.76 29.88 7.96
C ALA A 56 3.82 30.45 9.38
N THR A 57 2.80 30.19 10.21
CA THR A 57 2.73 30.72 11.58
C THR A 57 3.18 29.71 12.63
N SER A 58 2.95 28.41 12.37
CA SER A 58 3.12 27.36 13.39
C SER A 58 4.45 26.61 13.24
N LEU A 59 4.93 26.40 12.02
CA LEU A 59 6.16 25.63 11.74
C LEU A 59 7.43 26.21 12.40
N PRO A 60 7.63 27.55 12.50
CA PRO A 60 8.80 28.09 13.20
C PRO A 60 8.92 27.65 14.66
N GLY A 61 7.79 27.31 15.30
CA GLY A 61 7.79 26.74 16.65
C GLY A 61 8.41 25.35 16.75
N TYR A 62 8.58 24.65 15.63
CA TYR A 62 9.09 23.28 15.56
C TYR A 62 10.48 23.17 14.90
N GLN A 63 11.01 24.26 14.35
CA GLN A 63 12.31 24.30 13.68
C GLN A 63 13.42 24.80 14.60
N ASN A 64 14.67 24.45 14.29
CA ASN A 64 15.87 24.92 15.00
C ASN A 64 15.83 24.64 16.50
N LYS A 65 15.23 23.50 16.87
CA LYS A 65 15.14 22.97 18.23
C LYS A 65 15.79 21.60 18.27
N THR A 66 15.66 20.92 19.39
CA THR A 66 16.06 19.53 19.58
C THR A 66 14.91 18.71 20.12
N LEU A 67 14.99 17.38 20.04
CA LEU A 67 13.98 16.51 20.67
C LEU A 67 13.83 16.75 22.19
N ALA A 68 14.87 17.23 22.87
CA ALA A 68 14.80 17.59 24.30
C ALA A 68 13.84 18.76 24.59
N ASP A 69 13.55 19.61 23.60
CA ASP A 69 12.56 20.68 23.72
C ASP A 69 11.11 20.14 23.72
N PHE A 70 10.91 18.89 23.28
CA PHE A 70 9.60 18.26 23.13
C PHE A 70 9.42 17.03 24.04
N TYR A 71 10.49 16.41 24.51
CA TYR A 71 10.45 15.16 25.23
C TYR A 71 11.38 15.18 26.44
N THR A 72 10.89 14.64 27.56
CA THR A 72 11.63 14.59 28.83
C THR A 72 12.53 13.38 28.97
N SER A 73 12.35 12.35 28.13
CA SER A 73 13.13 11.11 28.18
C SER A 73 13.12 10.37 26.85
N GLN A 74 14.06 9.44 26.69
CA GLN A 74 14.08 8.51 25.55
C GLN A 74 12.83 7.62 25.52
N GLY A 75 12.31 7.20 26.68
CA GLY A 75 11.08 6.41 26.75
C GLY A 75 9.87 7.16 26.21
N ALA A 76 9.76 8.47 26.48
CA ALA A 76 8.71 9.29 25.91
C ALA A 76 8.80 9.40 24.38
N ILE A 77 10.02 9.48 23.83
CA ILE A 77 10.25 9.45 22.37
C ILE A 77 9.78 8.12 21.78
N LEU A 78 10.11 6.98 22.40
CA LEU A 78 9.71 5.66 21.91
C LEU A 78 8.18 5.48 21.89
N CYS A 79 7.49 5.97 22.92
CA CYS A 79 6.02 5.95 22.96
C CYS A 79 5.37 6.90 21.94
N ASP A 80 6.08 7.94 21.51
CA ASP A 80 5.59 8.99 20.60
C ASP A 80 6.39 9.04 19.30
N THR A 81 6.91 7.89 18.87
CA THR A 81 7.89 7.77 17.77
C THR A 81 7.39 8.43 16.49
N TYR A 82 6.10 8.30 16.17
CA TYR A 82 5.48 8.90 14.99
C TYR A 82 5.56 10.44 14.98
N LEU A 83 5.27 11.10 16.10
CA LEU A 83 5.35 12.57 16.17
C LEU A 83 6.81 13.02 16.25
N ALA A 84 7.66 12.27 16.96
CA ALA A 84 9.09 12.54 17.04
C ALA A 84 9.79 12.39 15.68
N SER A 85 9.41 11.40 14.86
CA SER A 85 9.96 11.20 13.51
C SER A 85 9.61 12.36 12.59
N ASN A 86 8.37 12.85 12.68
CA ASN A 86 7.94 14.03 11.92
C ASN A 86 8.75 15.27 12.30
N LEU A 87 9.06 15.48 13.60
CA LEU A 87 9.89 16.60 14.06
C LEU A 87 11.31 16.60 13.47
N VAL A 88 11.93 15.43 13.33
CA VAL A 88 13.31 15.31 12.84
C VAL A 88 13.39 15.25 11.31
N GLY A 89 12.26 15.43 10.61
CA GLY A 89 12.23 15.48 9.15
C GLY A 89 12.12 14.11 8.48
N GLY A 90 11.60 13.08 9.19
CA GLY A 90 11.28 11.80 8.58
C GLY A 90 10.34 11.99 7.39
N THR A 91 10.63 11.33 6.26
CA THR A 91 9.82 11.40 5.04
C THR A 91 8.50 10.64 5.25
N PRO A 92 7.34 11.30 5.13
CA PRO A 92 6.05 10.61 5.21
C PRO A 92 5.89 9.63 4.03
N GLY A 93 5.72 8.34 4.35
CA GLY A 93 5.54 7.27 3.37
C GLY A 93 4.07 7.04 3.01
N GLY A 94 3.83 6.32 1.91
CA GLY A 94 2.50 5.87 1.49
C GLY A 94 2.13 4.50 2.06
N ARG A 95 1.85 4.45 3.37
CA ARG A 95 1.49 3.22 4.10
C ARG A 95 2.49 2.07 3.85
N PRO A 96 3.74 2.18 4.34
CA PRO A 96 4.65 1.05 4.34
C PRO A 96 4.05 -0.08 5.19
N GLU A 97 3.93 -1.27 4.61
CA GLU A 97 3.50 -2.49 5.31
C GLU A 97 4.73 -3.36 5.59
N ASP A 98 5.01 -4.35 4.75
CA ASP A 98 6.13 -5.28 4.93
C ASP A 98 7.43 -4.81 4.27
N LEU A 99 8.53 -5.35 4.77
CA LEU A 99 9.84 -5.21 4.17
C LEU A 99 10.61 -6.54 4.19
N GLU A 100 11.34 -6.81 3.12
CA GLU A 100 12.14 -8.01 2.96
C GLU A 100 13.54 -7.69 2.48
N VAL A 101 14.52 -8.42 2.99
CA VAL A 101 15.93 -8.26 2.59
C VAL A 101 16.27 -9.35 1.59
N HIS A 102 16.70 -8.95 0.40
CA HIS A 102 17.05 -9.90 -0.64
C HIS A 102 18.19 -10.82 -0.17
N PRO A 103 18.02 -12.16 -0.17
CA PRO A 103 18.92 -13.07 0.52
C PRO A 103 20.35 -13.08 -0.05
N LEU A 104 20.50 -12.74 -1.33
CA LEU A 104 21.80 -12.74 -2.03
C LEU A 104 22.46 -11.36 -2.14
N THR A 105 21.69 -10.28 -2.26
CA THR A 105 22.22 -8.92 -2.56
C THR A 105 22.12 -7.98 -1.36
N GLN A 106 21.38 -8.36 -0.32
CA GLN A 106 21.09 -7.52 0.86
C GLN A 106 20.34 -6.21 0.54
N GLU A 107 19.80 -6.07 -0.68
CA GLU A 107 18.90 -4.97 -1.02
C GLU A 107 17.58 -5.11 -0.27
N VAL A 108 17.04 -4.02 0.26
CA VAL A 108 15.78 -4.01 1.02
C VAL A 108 14.64 -3.67 0.08
N PHE A 109 13.58 -4.47 0.10
CA PHE A 109 12.35 -4.25 -0.65
C PHE A 109 11.25 -3.89 0.34
N ILE A 110 10.51 -2.83 0.06
CA ILE A 110 9.43 -2.33 0.92
C ILE A 110 8.16 -2.31 0.10
N SER A 111 7.09 -2.86 0.65
CA SER A 111 5.75 -2.72 0.09
C SER A 111 5.09 -1.47 0.66
N TYR A 112 4.77 -0.53 -0.21
CA TYR A 112 3.90 0.60 0.12
C TYR A 112 2.52 0.26 -0.43
N THR A 113 1.56 -0.06 0.43
CA THR A 113 0.28 -0.62 -0.02
C THR A 113 -0.60 0.44 -0.69
N ASP A 114 -0.65 1.66 -0.16
CA ASP A 114 -1.46 2.73 -0.73
C ASP A 114 -0.88 4.11 -0.40
N ASN A 115 -0.73 4.92 -1.43
CA ASN A 115 -0.15 6.25 -1.35
C ASN A 115 -1.22 7.34 -1.17
N ARG A 116 -2.49 7.00 -1.04
CA ARG A 116 -3.55 7.99 -0.86
C ARG A 116 -3.39 8.74 0.47
N PRO A 117 -3.45 10.08 0.47
CA PRO A 117 -3.54 10.86 1.69
C PRO A 117 -4.81 10.55 2.50
N SER A 118 -4.71 10.60 3.82
CA SER A 118 -5.84 10.36 4.73
C SER A 118 -5.86 11.36 5.89
N GLY A 119 -6.72 11.11 6.88
CA GLY A 119 -6.67 11.83 8.15
C GLY A 119 -5.38 11.57 8.93
N ASP A 120 -4.68 10.46 8.69
CA ASP A 120 -3.47 10.09 9.43
C ASP A 120 -2.20 10.76 8.89
N GLY A 121 -2.27 11.31 7.68
CA GLY A 121 -1.17 12.07 7.09
C GLY A 121 -1.19 12.08 5.56
N TYR A 122 -0.21 12.80 5.04
CA TYR A 122 0.01 13.01 3.61
C TYR A 122 1.36 12.43 3.18
N PRO A 123 1.42 11.41 2.31
CA PRO A 123 2.67 10.89 1.77
C PRO A 123 3.38 11.95 0.92
N ASP A 124 4.71 11.97 0.92
CA ASP A 124 5.47 12.94 0.12
C ASP A 124 5.19 12.77 -1.39
N SER A 125 4.43 13.70 -1.97
CA SER A 125 4.03 13.64 -3.39
C SER A 125 5.20 13.80 -4.36
N ARG A 126 6.39 14.17 -3.87
CA ARG A 126 7.63 14.17 -4.66
C ARG A 126 8.20 12.78 -4.87
N ILE A 127 7.75 11.79 -4.09
CA ILE A 127 8.24 10.40 -4.06
C ILE A 127 7.12 9.42 -4.42
N PHE A 128 5.89 9.70 -4.02
CA PHE A 128 4.74 8.82 -4.17
C PHE A 128 3.69 9.40 -5.12
N VAL A 129 3.08 8.54 -5.94
CA VAL A 129 1.86 8.89 -6.68
C VAL A 129 0.69 8.92 -5.69
N VAL A 130 0.32 10.10 -5.21
CA VAL A 130 -0.70 10.26 -4.14
C VAL A 130 -2.14 10.36 -4.64
N ALA A 131 -2.33 10.47 -5.95
CA ALA A 131 -3.63 10.60 -6.60
C ALA A 131 -3.54 10.20 -8.09
N LYS A 132 -4.68 9.95 -8.72
CA LYS A 132 -4.78 9.93 -10.18
C LYS A 132 -4.85 11.37 -10.69
N TYR A 133 -3.79 11.85 -11.31
CA TYR A 133 -3.61 13.30 -11.53
C TYR A 133 -4.49 13.92 -12.61
N ASN A 134 -4.92 13.14 -13.62
CA ASN A 134 -5.76 13.65 -14.70
C ASN A 134 -6.77 12.57 -15.20
N ALA A 135 -7.68 12.98 -16.08
CA ALA A 135 -8.78 12.15 -16.54
C ALA A 135 -8.44 11.15 -17.66
N ASN A 136 -7.20 11.13 -18.17
CA ASN A 136 -6.80 10.13 -19.16
C ASN A 136 -6.96 8.73 -18.55
N LEU A 137 -7.51 7.81 -19.35
CA LEU A 137 -7.89 6.46 -18.90
C LEU A 137 -6.71 5.68 -18.31
N ASN A 138 -5.54 5.85 -18.92
CA ASN A 138 -4.30 5.20 -18.52
C ASN A 138 -3.43 6.05 -17.57
N THR A 139 -4.00 7.00 -16.81
CA THR A 139 -3.23 7.74 -15.81
C THR A 139 -2.98 6.88 -14.58
N THR A 140 -1.73 6.78 -14.15
CA THR A 140 -1.30 6.03 -12.95
C THR A 140 -2.15 6.40 -11.73
N GLN A 141 -2.57 5.38 -10.98
CA GLN A 141 -3.34 5.50 -9.75
C GLN A 141 -2.43 5.50 -8.51
N HIS A 142 -2.99 5.83 -7.35
CA HIS A 142 -2.26 5.89 -6.07
C HIS A 142 -2.06 4.52 -5.39
N PHE A 143 -2.21 3.42 -6.12
CA PHE A 143 -2.33 2.04 -5.61
C PHE A 143 -1.02 1.42 -5.10
N GLY A 144 -0.16 2.25 -4.51
CA GLY A 144 1.07 1.80 -3.87
C GLY A 144 2.16 1.41 -4.87
N GLY A 145 3.09 0.59 -4.39
CA GLY A 145 4.19 0.06 -5.18
C GLY A 145 5.24 -0.64 -4.33
N LEU A 146 6.16 -1.31 -5.01
CA LEU A 146 7.35 -1.88 -4.40
C LEU A 146 8.51 -0.92 -4.57
N TYR A 147 9.20 -0.62 -3.47
CA TYR A 147 10.36 0.25 -3.46
C TYR A 147 11.57 -0.58 -3.07
N LYS A 148 12.73 -0.23 -3.62
CA LYS A 148 13.99 -0.91 -3.34
C LYS A 148 15.01 0.07 -2.81
N ILE A 149 15.67 -0.30 -1.71
CA ILE A 149 16.81 0.39 -1.12
C ILE A 149 18.06 -0.46 -1.33
N THR A 150 19.13 0.18 -1.78
CA THR A 150 20.47 -0.39 -1.86
C THR A 150 21.36 0.44 -0.96
N GLU A 151 21.82 -0.12 0.15
CA GLU A 151 22.74 0.58 1.04
C GLU A 151 24.11 0.75 0.41
N ASP A 152 24.82 1.81 0.81
CA ASP A 152 26.20 2.04 0.39
C ASP A 152 27.20 1.18 1.19
N SER A 153 26.72 0.41 2.17
CA SER A 153 27.51 -0.55 2.94
C SER A 153 27.07 -1.99 2.65
N SER A 154 28.03 -2.91 2.66
CA SER A 154 27.79 -4.35 2.51
C SER A 154 27.34 -5.05 3.80
N ASP A 155 27.39 -4.36 4.94
CA ASP A 155 27.18 -4.95 6.28
C ASP A 155 25.97 -4.36 7.04
N GLY A 156 25.16 -3.51 6.41
CA GLY A 156 24.00 -2.90 7.05
C GLY A 156 24.33 -1.70 7.96
N SER A 157 25.60 -1.27 8.06
CA SER A 157 26.00 -0.15 8.92
C SER A 157 26.01 1.20 8.20
N GLY A 158 25.55 1.25 6.94
CA GLY A 158 25.59 2.45 6.12
C GLY A 158 24.69 3.54 6.69
N THR A 159 25.12 4.80 6.57
CA THR A 159 24.27 5.96 6.90
C THR A 159 23.67 6.63 5.67
N THR A 160 23.94 6.08 4.49
CA THR A 160 23.47 6.54 3.19
C THR A 160 23.07 5.34 2.33
N PHE A 161 22.13 5.58 1.43
CA PHE A 161 21.61 4.57 0.53
C PHE A 161 21.09 5.21 -0.75
N HIS A 162 20.98 4.38 -1.78
CA HIS A 162 20.21 4.66 -2.99
C HIS A 162 18.84 4.00 -2.90
N TRP A 163 17.83 4.60 -3.52
CA TRP A 163 16.51 4.01 -3.61
C TRP A 163 15.93 4.16 -5.02
N GLN A 164 14.98 3.29 -5.35
CA GLN A 164 14.20 3.38 -6.58
C GLN A 164 12.79 2.81 -6.38
N ILE A 165 11.85 3.27 -7.22
CA ILE A 165 10.54 2.62 -7.37
C ILE A 165 10.78 1.35 -8.20
N PHE A 166 10.76 0.18 -7.57
CA PHE A 166 10.99 -1.09 -8.24
C PHE A 166 9.79 -1.50 -9.10
N LYS A 167 8.58 -1.35 -8.55
CA LYS A 167 7.30 -1.57 -9.27
C LYS A 167 6.26 -0.56 -8.83
N GLN A 168 5.55 0.02 -9.79
CA GLN A 168 4.42 0.91 -9.51
C GLN A 168 3.12 0.09 -9.53
N GLY A 169 2.30 0.24 -8.48
CA GLY A 169 0.94 -0.25 -8.44
C GLY A 169 0.03 0.58 -9.37
N GLY A 170 -1.04 -0.05 -9.86
CA GLY A 170 -1.90 0.49 -10.89
C GLY A 170 -2.22 -0.57 -11.95
N GLU A 171 -3.24 -0.30 -12.76
CA GLU A 171 -3.52 -1.11 -13.93
C GLU A 171 -2.30 -1.11 -14.87
N ASP A 172 -2.09 -2.22 -15.60
CA ASP A 172 -0.89 -2.41 -16.41
C ASP A 172 -0.76 -1.34 -17.51
N ASN A 173 0.46 -0.87 -17.75
CA ASN A 173 0.79 0.22 -18.68
C ASN A 173 0.14 1.58 -18.37
N THR A 174 -0.38 1.81 -17.16
CA THR A 174 -0.74 3.17 -16.74
C THR A 174 0.51 4.04 -16.59
N THR A 175 0.42 5.32 -16.98
CA THR A 175 1.55 6.27 -17.06
C THR A 175 1.19 7.60 -16.41
N GLY A 176 2.17 8.50 -16.25
CA GLY A 176 1.88 9.87 -15.80
C GLY A 176 1.69 9.98 -14.28
N GLY A 177 2.62 9.42 -13.50
CA GLY A 177 2.75 9.60 -12.05
C GLY A 177 3.14 11.01 -11.62
N GLY A 178 2.57 12.06 -12.23
CA GLY A 178 2.75 13.44 -11.79
C GLY A 178 4.14 14.03 -12.00
N GLY A 179 4.97 13.40 -12.84
CA GLY A 179 6.35 13.84 -13.09
C GLY A 179 7.39 13.31 -12.11
N ILE A 180 7.03 12.42 -11.18
CA ILE A 180 7.98 11.82 -10.22
C ILE A 180 8.85 10.70 -10.82
N ASN A 181 8.84 10.55 -12.15
CA ASN A 181 9.51 9.46 -12.89
C ASN A 181 9.12 8.05 -12.40
N ALA A 182 7.89 7.88 -11.88
CA ALA A 182 7.37 6.55 -11.55
C ALA A 182 7.35 5.66 -12.80
N PRO A 183 7.76 4.38 -12.68
CA PRO A 183 7.54 3.38 -13.72
C PRO A 183 6.05 3.27 -14.06
N ASN A 184 5.76 2.65 -15.20
CA ASN A 184 4.39 2.32 -15.55
C ASN A 184 3.76 1.40 -14.50
N GLY A 185 2.44 1.48 -14.33
CA GLY A 185 1.68 0.53 -13.53
C GLY A 185 1.91 -0.90 -14.04
N THR A 186 1.93 -1.86 -13.11
CA THR A 186 2.39 -3.24 -13.37
C THR A 186 1.30 -4.29 -13.17
N GLY A 187 0.03 -3.88 -13.07
CA GLY A 187 -1.11 -4.78 -13.02
C GLY A 187 -1.45 -5.31 -11.62
N PHE A 188 -0.97 -4.67 -10.56
CA PHE A 188 -1.39 -4.95 -9.18
C PHE A 188 -1.76 -3.66 -8.43
N ALA A 189 -2.42 -3.80 -7.29
CA ALA A 189 -2.73 -2.71 -6.38
C ALA A 189 -2.58 -3.20 -4.95
N MET A 190 -2.13 -2.35 -4.02
CA MET A 190 -2.13 -2.66 -2.58
C MET A 190 -1.39 -3.95 -2.23
N SER A 191 -0.16 -4.05 -2.73
CA SER A 191 0.77 -5.07 -2.25
C SER A 191 1.05 -4.85 -0.76
N ASP A 192 1.04 -5.92 0.02
CA ASP A 192 1.18 -5.88 1.47
C ASP A 192 2.45 -6.64 1.91
N ASN A 193 2.35 -7.96 2.10
CA ASN A 193 3.50 -8.75 2.55
C ASN A 193 4.35 -9.30 1.41
N LEU A 194 5.61 -9.53 1.71
CA LEU A 194 6.64 -9.97 0.79
C LEU A 194 7.34 -11.21 1.34
N ALA A 195 7.92 -12.02 0.45
CA ALA A 195 8.86 -13.07 0.84
C ALA A 195 9.80 -13.38 -0.32
N PHE A 196 11.09 -13.51 -0.02
CA PHE A 196 12.04 -14.08 -0.98
C PHE A 196 12.14 -15.59 -0.83
N ASP A 197 12.20 -16.30 -1.95
CA ASP A 197 12.71 -17.66 -1.95
C ASP A 197 14.26 -17.67 -1.92
N PRO A 198 14.90 -18.82 -1.67
CA PRO A 198 16.37 -18.91 -1.66
C PRO A 198 17.05 -18.59 -3.00
N GLN A 199 16.30 -18.58 -4.11
CA GLN A 199 16.78 -18.23 -5.45
C GLN A 199 16.67 -16.73 -5.74
N GLY A 200 16.07 -15.94 -4.83
CA GLY A 200 15.87 -14.50 -4.97
C GLY A 200 14.58 -14.13 -5.70
N ASN A 201 13.69 -15.07 -6.00
CA ASN A 201 12.37 -14.73 -6.53
C ASN A 201 11.53 -14.09 -5.43
N LEU A 202 10.89 -12.98 -5.73
CA LEU A 202 10.04 -12.25 -4.78
C LEU A 202 8.58 -12.71 -4.92
N VAL A 203 7.98 -13.20 -3.85
CA VAL A 203 6.54 -13.37 -3.72
C VAL A 203 5.96 -12.13 -3.06
N GLY A 204 4.85 -11.64 -3.59
CA GLY A 204 4.04 -10.63 -2.93
C GLY A 204 2.59 -11.06 -2.83
N VAL A 205 1.92 -10.60 -1.78
CA VAL A 205 0.49 -10.80 -1.55
C VAL A 205 -0.22 -9.45 -1.48
N ILE A 206 -1.49 -9.45 -1.87
CA ILE A 206 -2.30 -8.23 -2.01
C ILE A 206 -3.31 -8.13 -0.85
N ASP A 207 -3.43 -6.94 -0.26
CA ASP A 207 -4.52 -6.55 0.62
C ASP A 207 -5.23 -5.27 0.13
N MET A 208 -6.08 -5.44 -0.88
CA MET A 208 -7.09 -4.43 -1.19
C MET A 208 -8.27 -4.57 -0.25
N SER A 209 -8.83 -3.43 0.18
CA SER A 209 -10.05 -3.39 0.99
C SER A 209 -11.15 -4.26 0.38
N THR A 210 -11.69 -5.18 1.17
CA THR A 210 -12.61 -6.19 0.66
C THR A 210 -13.89 -5.56 0.13
N ASP A 211 -14.32 -4.39 0.59
CA ASP A 211 -15.48 -3.63 0.08
C ASP A 211 -15.28 -3.06 -1.34
N LYS A 212 -14.08 -3.19 -1.91
CA LYS A 212 -13.80 -2.86 -3.33
C LYS A 212 -13.66 -4.08 -4.21
N HIS A 213 -13.53 -5.29 -3.65
CA HIS A 213 -13.35 -6.51 -4.44
C HIS A 213 -14.45 -6.68 -5.46
N ASN A 214 -14.07 -6.92 -6.71
CA ASN A 214 -14.99 -7.04 -7.85
C ASN A 214 -15.95 -5.85 -8.00
N GLY A 215 -15.63 -4.71 -7.39
CA GLY A 215 -16.43 -3.50 -7.33
C GLY A 215 -17.80 -3.66 -6.64
N PHE A 216 -17.94 -4.58 -5.69
CA PHE A 216 -19.13 -4.63 -4.84
C PHE A 216 -18.76 -4.25 -3.41
N SER A 217 -19.61 -3.48 -2.71
CA SER A 217 -19.46 -3.34 -1.26
C SER A 217 -19.60 -4.70 -0.56
N THR A 218 -19.20 -4.79 0.71
CA THR A 218 -19.53 -5.93 1.58
C THR A 218 -21.00 -5.85 2.05
N GLY A 219 -21.44 -6.82 2.86
CA GLY A 219 -22.75 -6.83 3.51
C GLY A 219 -23.79 -7.76 2.90
N ALA A 220 -24.95 -7.84 3.57
CA ALA A 220 -26.09 -8.64 3.14
C ALA A 220 -26.79 -8.08 1.89
N ASN A 221 -26.62 -6.80 1.61
CA ASN A 221 -27.20 -6.09 0.46
C ASN A 221 -26.09 -5.27 -0.22
N PRO A 222 -25.13 -5.93 -0.88
CA PRO A 222 -23.99 -5.25 -1.45
C PRO A 222 -24.43 -4.33 -2.60
N THR A 223 -23.84 -3.16 -2.70
CA THR A 223 -24.06 -2.21 -3.80
C THR A 223 -22.94 -2.33 -4.82
N GLN A 224 -23.27 -2.07 -6.08
CA GLN A 224 -22.27 -2.02 -7.14
C GLN A 224 -21.56 -0.66 -7.12
N THR A 225 -20.25 -0.69 -6.98
CA THR A 225 -19.35 0.45 -7.13
C THR A 225 -19.19 0.80 -8.62
N THR A 226 -19.31 2.09 -8.93
CA THR A 226 -19.04 2.63 -10.28
C THR A 226 -17.55 2.56 -10.57
N ILE A 227 -17.21 1.97 -11.71
CA ILE A 227 -15.84 1.87 -12.21
C ILE A 227 -15.72 2.85 -13.36
N ASP A 228 -14.88 3.88 -13.19
CA ASP A 228 -14.74 4.98 -14.12
C ASP A 228 -13.28 5.44 -14.16
N HIS A 229 -12.61 5.14 -15.28
CA HIS A 229 -11.19 5.47 -15.49
C HIS A 229 -10.96 6.97 -15.74
N THR A 230 -12.02 7.79 -15.82
CA THR A 230 -11.90 9.25 -15.98
C THR A 230 -11.82 9.99 -14.65
N VAL A 231 -12.05 9.30 -13.52
CA VAL A 231 -11.92 9.88 -12.17
C VAL A 231 -10.53 10.49 -11.98
N VAL A 232 -10.51 11.64 -11.30
CA VAL A 232 -9.31 12.41 -10.93
C VAL A 232 -9.27 12.52 -9.40
N GLY A 233 -8.09 12.41 -8.80
CA GLY A 233 -7.93 12.42 -7.35
C GLY A 233 -7.90 11.00 -6.77
N ASN A 234 -8.74 10.73 -5.77
CA ASN A 234 -8.91 9.40 -5.21
C ASN A 234 -9.59 8.48 -6.23
N ALA A 235 -8.88 7.42 -6.65
CA ALA A 235 -9.34 6.48 -7.67
C ALA A 235 -9.64 5.08 -7.10
N GLU A 236 -9.80 4.95 -5.77
CA GLU A 236 -10.06 3.67 -5.06
C GLU A 236 -11.10 2.75 -5.71
N ASN A 237 -12.14 3.31 -6.33
CA ASN A 237 -13.15 2.46 -6.95
C ASN A 237 -12.57 1.56 -8.06
N LEU A 238 -11.49 1.98 -8.74
CA LEU A 238 -10.80 1.16 -9.74
C LEU A 238 -10.15 -0.10 -9.15
N LEU A 239 -10.02 -0.23 -7.83
CA LEU A 239 -9.60 -1.48 -7.18
C LEU A 239 -10.52 -2.66 -7.56
N GLY A 240 -11.78 -2.38 -7.91
CA GLY A 240 -12.69 -3.39 -8.43
C GLY A 240 -12.16 -4.13 -9.66
N CYS A 241 -11.29 -3.50 -10.47
CA CYS A 241 -10.69 -4.10 -11.66
C CYS A 241 -9.81 -5.31 -11.33
N PHE A 242 -9.20 -5.36 -10.15
CA PHE A 242 -8.24 -6.39 -9.78
C PHE A 242 -8.87 -7.67 -9.21
N GLY A 243 -10.18 -7.64 -8.89
CA GLY A 243 -10.92 -8.83 -8.46
C GLY A 243 -10.85 -9.07 -6.95
N ASN A 244 -10.56 -10.31 -6.54
CA ASN A 244 -10.23 -10.63 -5.15
C ASN A 244 -8.76 -10.28 -4.88
N ASN A 245 -8.38 -10.24 -3.61
CA ASN A 245 -6.97 -10.31 -3.23
C ASN A 245 -6.32 -11.58 -3.77
N TRP A 246 -5.05 -11.45 -4.14
CA TRP A 246 -4.29 -12.44 -4.88
C TRP A 246 -2.82 -12.36 -4.52
N MET A 247 -2.03 -13.25 -5.08
CA MET A 247 -0.60 -13.30 -4.89
C MET A 247 0.13 -13.41 -6.23
N TYR A 248 1.33 -12.86 -6.26
CA TYR A 248 2.17 -12.81 -7.44
C TYR A 248 3.60 -13.25 -7.13
N VAL A 249 4.34 -13.54 -8.19
CA VAL A 249 5.79 -13.70 -8.14
C VAL A 249 6.47 -12.73 -9.09
N ILE A 250 7.65 -12.25 -8.70
CA ILE A 250 8.61 -11.56 -9.56
C ILE A 250 9.86 -12.45 -9.66
N PRO A 251 10.05 -13.16 -10.78
CA PRO A 251 11.22 -14.01 -10.96
C PRO A 251 12.52 -13.18 -10.97
N ALA A 252 13.59 -13.71 -10.39
CA ALA A 252 14.91 -13.06 -10.40
C ALA A 252 15.70 -13.34 -11.68
N SER A 253 15.37 -14.41 -12.41
CA SER A 253 16.13 -14.86 -13.58
C SER A 253 15.22 -15.48 -14.65
N GLY A 254 15.80 -15.79 -15.82
CA GLY A 254 15.08 -16.34 -16.96
C GLY A 254 14.38 -15.30 -17.82
N THR A 255 13.56 -15.75 -18.77
CA THR A 255 12.87 -14.90 -19.76
C THR A 255 11.81 -13.98 -19.15
N ASP A 256 11.37 -14.29 -17.94
CA ASP A 256 10.36 -13.55 -17.20
C ASP A 256 10.92 -12.80 -15.99
N ALA A 257 12.25 -12.70 -15.89
CA ALA A 257 12.92 -11.95 -14.83
C ALA A 257 12.34 -10.53 -14.70
N GLY A 258 11.98 -10.14 -13.49
CA GLY A 258 11.44 -8.83 -13.17
C GLY A 258 9.98 -8.60 -13.58
N LYS A 259 9.27 -9.57 -14.18
CA LYS A 259 7.84 -9.43 -14.49
C LYS A 259 6.99 -9.78 -13.27
N VAL A 260 5.89 -9.06 -13.06
CA VAL A 260 4.88 -9.43 -12.06
C VAL A 260 3.99 -10.50 -12.69
N ILE A 261 3.99 -11.70 -12.12
CA ILE A 261 3.22 -12.84 -12.63
C ILE A 261 2.17 -13.23 -11.59
N PRO A 262 0.87 -13.16 -11.90
CA PRO A 262 -0.18 -13.71 -11.05
C PRO A 262 0.00 -15.20 -10.82
N LEU A 263 -0.07 -15.62 -9.56
CA LEU A 263 0.14 -17.00 -9.15
C LEU A 263 -1.15 -17.65 -8.65
N ALA A 264 -1.88 -17.00 -7.74
CA ALA A 264 -3.14 -17.51 -7.21
C ALA A 264 -4.05 -16.38 -6.69
N TYR A 265 -5.36 -16.61 -6.72
CA TYR A 265 -6.35 -15.75 -6.08
C TYR A 265 -6.77 -16.34 -4.74
N GLY A 266 -6.98 -15.47 -3.75
CA GLY A 266 -7.61 -15.83 -2.49
C GLY A 266 -9.12 -16.05 -2.64
N PRO A 267 -9.76 -16.70 -1.65
CA PRO A 267 -11.21 -16.74 -1.52
C PRO A 267 -11.85 -15.34 -1.54
N VAL A 268 -13.15 -15.29 -1.78
CA VAL A 268 -13.90 -14.03 -1.80
C VAL A 268 -13.84 -13.32 -0.44
N ARG A 269 -13.61 -12.00 -0.48
CA ARG A 269 -13.47 -11.10 0.68
C ARG A 269 -12.45 -11.62 1.70
N CYS A 270 -11.29 -12.07 1.24
CA CYS A 270 -10.15 -12.36 2.12
C CYS A 270 -9.02 -11.40 1.81
N GLU A 271 -8.00 -11.39 2.64
CA GLU A 271 -6.66 -11.02 2.22
C GLU A 271 -5.74 -12.25 2.28
N MET A 272 -4.62 -12.18 1.58
CA MET A 272 -3.53 -13.15 1.71
C MET A 272 -2.39 -12.43 2.42
N THR A 273 -1.83 -13.03 3.46
CA THR A 273 -0.85 -12.37 4.33
C THR A 273 0.21 -13.36 4.85
N GLY A 274 1.36 -12.82 5.25
CA GLY A 274 2.45 -13.57 5.86
C GLY A 274 3.01 -14.72 5.02
N PRO A 275 3.40 -14.50 3.74
CA PRO A 275 4.10 -15.50 2.96
C PRO A 275 5.45 -15.83 3.60
N THR A 276 5.83 -17.10 3.62
CA THR A 276 7.16 -17.54 4.06
C THR A 276 7.50 -18.90 3.48
N PHE A 277 8.79 -19.20 3.30
CA PHE A 277 9.23 -20.48 2.74
C PHE A 277 9.73 -21.43 3.82
N VAL A 278 9.21 -22.66 3.82
CA VAL A 278 9.73 -23.80 4.60
C VAL A 278 10.13 -24.92 3.63
N GLY A 279 11.42 -25.02 3.36
CA GLY A 279 11.94 -25.88 2.29
C GLY A 279 11.35 -25.47 0.95
N ASN A 280 10.67 -26.41 0.28
CA ASN A 280 10.01 -26.18 -1.01
C ASN A 280 8.52 -25.80 -0.88
N THR A 281 8.06 -25.46 0.33
CA THR A 281 6.66 -25.11 0.59
C THR A 281 6.57 -23.63 0.84
N LEU A 282 5.73 -22.94 0.07
CA LEU A 282 5.29 -21.60 0.43
C LEU A 282 4.14 -21.72 1.42
N LEU A 283 4.33 -21.22 2.63
CA LEU A 283 3.28 -21.05 3.63
C LEU A 283 2.74 -19.63 3.56
N LEU A 284 1.44 -19.47 3.72
CA LEU A 284 0.82 -18.14 3.90
C LEU A 284 -0.54 -18.28 4.60
N SER A 285 -1.02 -17.20 5.19
CA SER A 285 -2.35 -17.13 5.78
C SER A 285 -3.35 -16.54 4.79
N VAL A 286 -4.51 -17.19 4.68
CA VAL A 286 -5.71 -16.56 4.13
C VAL A 286 -6.47 -15.99 5.31
N GLN A 287 -6.48 -14.67 5.42
CA GLN A 287 -7.08 -13.95 6.52
C GLN A 287 -8.50 -13.49 6.16
N HIS A 288 -9.38 -13.52 7.16
CA HIS A 288 -10.76 -13.04 7.18
C HIS A 288 -11.61 -13.35 5.93
N PRO A 289 -11.56 -14.58 5.34
CA PRO A 289 -12.39 -14.90 4.19
C PRO A 289 -13.86 -14.61 4.48
N SER A 290 -14.56 -14.07 3.48
CA SER A 290 -15.95 -13.62 3.62
C SER A 290 -16.16 -12.44 4.58
N GLU A 291 -15.16 -11.56 4.75
CA GLU A 291 -15.28 -10.34 5.57
C GLU A 291 -16.61 -9.62 5.30
N ASP A 292 -17.26 -9.21 6.39
CA ASP A 292 -18.52 -8.47 6.40
C ASP A 292 -19.64 -9.05 5.51
N SER A 293 -19.64 -10.37 5.30
CA SER A 293 -20.62 -11.05 4.46
C SER A 293 -21.41 -12.07 5.29
N PRO A 294 -22.72 -12.30 5.02
CA PRO A 294 -23.48 -13.29 5.74
C PRO A 294 -22.89 -14.71 5.60
N ILE A 295 -22.80 -15.43 6.70
CA ILE A 295 -22.31 -16.81 6.74
C ILE A 295 -23.15 -17.72 5.84
N GLY A 296 -22.52 -18.64 5.12
CA GLY A 296 -23.20 -19.62 4.28
C GLY A 296 -23.74 -19.03 2.97
N ASN A 297 -23.51 -17.74 2.69
CA ASN A 297 -24.13 -17.05 1.58
C ASN A 297 -23.31 -17.15 0.29
N THR A 298 -23.67 -18.13 -0.53
CA THR A 298 -23.11 -18.34 -1.87
C THR A 298 -23.89 -17.62 -2.98
N THR A 299 -24.70 -16.61 -2.65
CA THR A 299 -25.47 -15.86 -3.66
C THR A 299 -24.52 -15.30 -4.70
N LEU A 300 -24.78 -15.61 -5.97
CA LEU A 300 -24.00 -15.10 -7.09
C LEU A 300 -24.41 -13.66 -7.40
N LEU A 301 -23.42 -12.77 -7.45
CA LEU A 301 -23.53 -11.41 -7.90
C LEU A 301 -23.05 -11.34 -9.35
N ASN A 302 -23.75 -10.57 -10.18
CA ASN A 302 -23.42 -10.40 -11.58
C ASN A 302 -23.26 -8.93 -11.90
N ARG A 303 -22.23 -8.58 -12.69
CA ARG A 303 -22.04 -7.22 -13.20
C ARG A 303 -21.20 -7.19 -14.46
N GLN A 304 -21.21 -6.03 -15.12
CA GLN A 304 -20.15 -5.63 -16.01
C GLN A 304 -19.15 -4.75 -15.25
N ILE A 305 -17.87 -4.90 -15.56
CA ILE A 305 -16.80 -4.02 -15.11
C ILE A 305 -16.04 -3.50 -16.32
N GLN A 306 -15.87 -2.18 -16.40
CA GLN A 306 -14.98 -1.57 -17.38
C GLN A 306 -13.55 -1.90 -16.97
N ILE A 307 -12.73 -2.39 -17.90
CA ILE A 307 -11.32 -2.74 -17.69
C ILE A 307 -10.49 -1.97 -18.71
N LEU A 308 -9.33 -1.44 -18.28
CA LEU A 308 -8.32 -0.87 -19.17
C LEU A 308 -7.58 -2.00 -19.92
N ALA A 309 -7.62 -1.95 -21.25
CA ALA A 309 -6.83 -2.83 -22.10
C ALA A 309 -5.40 -2.28 -22.30
N LEU A 310 -4.47 -3.17 -22.66
CA LEU A 310 -3.05 -2.82 -22.86
C LEU A 310 -2.83 -1.85 -24.04
N ASP A 311 -3.79 -1.74 -24.96
CA ASP A 311 -3.76 -0.78 -26.07
C ASP A 311 -4.29 0.62 -25.67
N GLY A 312 -4.64 0.82 -24.40
CA GLY A 312 -5.17 2.06 -23.84
C GLY A 312 -6.68 2.26 -24.05
N THR A 313 -7.38 1.31 -24.68
CA THR A 313 -8.84 1.31 -24.78
C THR A 313 -9.49 0.70 -23.55
N THR A 314 -10.82 0.74 -23.46
CA THR A 314 -11.56 0.03 -22.40
C THR A 314 -12.54 -0.97 -23.00
N PHE A 315 -12.78 -2.06 -22.28
CA PHE A 315 -13.80 -3.04 -22.60
C PHE A 315 -14.57 -3.45 -21.34
N ASN A 316 -15.77 -4.01 -21.52
CA ASN A 316 -16.56 -4.51 -20.40
C ASN A 316 -16.35 -6.01 -20.21
N GLN A 317 -15.89 -6.41 -19.03
CA GLN A 317 -15.83 -7.80 -18.60
C GLN A 317 -17.08 -8.14 -17.78
N ASN A 318 -17.76 -9.23 -18.14
CA ASN A 318 -18.84 -9.79 -17.30
C ASN A 318 -18.22 -10.60 -16.16
N ARG A 319 -18.65 -10.33 -14.92
CA ARG A 319 -18.23 -11.10 -13.74
C ARG A 319 -19.43 -11.70 -13.04
N THR A 320 -19.27 -12.97 -12.67
CA THR A 320 -20.16 -13.70 -11.77
C THR A 320 -19.33 -14.18 -10.60
N VAL A 321 -19.56 -13.61 -9.42
CA VAL A 321 -18.78 -13.90 -8.20
C VAL A 321 -19.73 -14.21 -7.04
N PRO A 322 -19.38 -15.13 -6.13
CA PRO A 322 -20.17 -15.30 -4.93
C PRO A 322 -20.05 -14.05 -4.05
N ARG A 323 -21.10 -13.73 -3.30
CA ARG A 323 -21.14 -12.58 -2.39
C ARG A 323 -20.16 -12.72 -1.24
N GLY A 324 -20.19 -13.88 -0.60
CA GLY A 324 -19.31 -14.28 0.49
C GLY A 324 -18.58 -15.57 0.17
N SER A 325 -17.89 -16.11 1.16
CA SER A 325 -17.11 -17.34 1.05
C SER A 325 -17.47 -18.29 2.19
N ASN A 326 -17.45 -19.60 1.91
CA ASN A 326 -17.52 -20.66 2.93
C ASN A 326 -16.17 -21.37 3.06
N TRP A 327 -15.09 -20.73 2.57
CA TRP A 327 -13.74 -21.30 2.63
C TRP A 327 -13.16 -21.24 4.05
N PRO A 328 -12.47 -22.30 4.52
CA PRO A 328 -12.23 -23.58 3.87
C PRO A 328 -13.26 -24.65 4.26
N SER A 329 -14.36 -24.32 4.95
CA SER A 329 -15.38 -25.29 5.38
C SER A 329 -15.91 -26.13 4.21
N ASN A 330 -16.10 -25.50 3.06
CA ASN A 330 -16.47 -26.19 1.83
C ASN A 330 -15.45 -27.25 1.35
N LEU A 331 -14.15 -27.08 1.65
CA LEU A 331 -13.09 -28.03 1.31
C LEU A 331 -13.06 -29.25 2.24
N ILE A 332 -13.60 -29.12 3.45
CA ILE A 332 -13.66 -30.20 4.45
C ILE A 332 -15.05 -30.85 4.56
N GLY A 333 -15.90 -30.65 3.54
CA GLY A 333 -17.19 -31.33 3.41
C GLY A 333 -18.39 -30.58 3.99
N ASP A 334 -18.23 -29.32 4.44
CA ASP A 334 -19.35 -28.47 4.88
C ASP A 334 -19.54 -27.29 3.93
N PRO A 335 -20.31 -27.45 2.83
CA PRO A 335 -20.54 -26.39 1.85
C PRO A 335 -21.36 -25.22 2.39
N SER A 336 -21.97 -25.34 3.58
CA SER A 336 -22.71 -24.29 4.28
C SER A 336 -21.97 -23.73 5.50
N GLY A 337 -20.79 -24.28 5.78
CA GLY A 337 -20.05 -24.00 7.00
C GLY A 337 -19.51 -22.57 7.03
N PRO A 338 -19.19 -22.07 8.23
CA PRO A 338 -18.65 -20.73 8.37
C PRO A 338 -17.30 -20.60 7.69
N PRO A 339 -16.99 -19.44 7.10
CA PRO A 339 -15.64 -19.13 6.66
C PRO A 339 -14.67 -19.12 7.83
N ARG A 340 -13.40 -19.48 7.60
CA ARG A 340 -12.37 -19.48 8.65
C ARG A 340 -11.04 -19.03 8.07
N SER A 341 -10.33 -18.15 8.76
CA SER A 341 -8.93 -17.91 8.44
C SER A 341 -8.15 -19.22 8.57
N ALA A 342 -7.18 -19.45 7.68
CA ALA A 342 -6.32 -20.62 7.76
C ALA A 342 -4.96 -20.36 7.12
N VAL A 343 -3.95 -21.02 7.68
CA VAL A 343 -2.63 -21.12 7.06
C VAL A 343 -2.64 -22.26 6.06
N ILE A 344 -2.21 -21.98 4.84
CA ILE A 344 -2.08 -22.96 3.76
C ILE A 344 -0.62 -23.19 3.41
N GLY A 345 -0.33 -24.37 2.87
CA GLY A 345 0.95 -24.68 2.24
C GLY A 345 0.75 -24.95 0.75
N ILE A 346 1.51 -24.25 -0.08
CA ILE A 346 1.49 -24.40 -1.53
C ILE A 346 2.79 -25.10 -1.93
N GLN A 347 2.65 -26.16 -2.74
CA GLN A 347 3.75 -26.97 -3.23
C GLN A 347 3.57 -27.26 -4.71
N ARG A 348 4.69 -27.39 -5.43
CA ARG A 348 4.69 -27.85 -6.81
C ARG A 348 4.26 -29.32 -6.88
N GLN A 349 3.29 -29.63 -7.74
CA GLN A 349 2.91 -31.01 -8.02
C GLN A 349 4.11 -31.74 -8.67
N GLY A 350 4.63 -32.77 -7.99
CA GLY A 350 5.85 -33.48 -8.40
C GLY A 350 7.11 -33.13 -7.58
N GLY A 351 7.02 -32.17 -6.64
CA GLY A 351 8.13 -31.73 -5.80
C GLY A 351 9.12 -30.79 -6.51
N GLY A 352 10.24 -30.52 -5.85
CA GLY A 352 11.25 -29.55 -6.31
C GLY A 352 11.04 -28.14 -5.77
N ALA A 353 11.92 -27.21 -6.14
CA ALA A 353 11.79 -25.80 -5.79
C ALA A 353 10.45 -25.23 -6.28
N PHE A 354 9.93 -24.24 -5.56
CA PHE A 354 8.64 -23.65 -5.88
C PHE A 354 8.67 -22.91 -7.22
N PHE A 355 9.71 -22.12 -7.47
CA PHE A 355 9.96 -21.38 -8.70
C PHE A 355 11.13 -21.96 -9.51
#